data_AF-A0A135Z1Q5-F1
#
_entry.id   AF-A0A135Z1Q5-F1
#
_cell.length_a   1.000
_cell.length_b   1.000
_cell.length_c   1.000
_cell.angle_alpha   90.00
_cell.angle_beta   90.00
_cell.angle_gamma   90.00
#
_symmetry.space_group_name_H-M   'P 1'
#
loop_
_entity.id
_entity.type
_entity.pdbx_description
1 polymer ?
#
loop_
_entity_poly.entity_id
_entity_poly.type
_entity_poly.pdbx_seq_one_letter_code
_entity_poly.pdbx_strand_id
1 'polypeptide(L)'
;MMNKKIMYMAGVVLASLSLGAMTAQTVNAATTNPIRQGKKLNLTRKATIFNRKGEKVGHLKKGRVYKILGIKSINGNNFVKIGKNKFVKEGAFLPYIKDTAETINRIKHPSYVYDKNGQPIPGKFVKQGSKVKNLGHKEIDERPFIQIGENEYVKANNVLTVIINY
;
A
#
# COMPACT_ATOMS: atom_id res chain seq x y z
N MET A 1 -2.16 19.56 38.32
CA MET A 1 -1.09 18.55 38.06
C MET A 1 -1.77 17.25 37.68
N MET A 2 -1.47 16.68 36.51
CA MET A 2 -2.08 15.41 36.08
C MET A 2 -1.03 14.51 35.44
N ASN A 3 -0.60 13.51 36.21
CA ASN A 3 0.33 12.46 35.83
C ASN A 3 -0.23 11.64 34.66
N LYS A 4 0.38 11.76 33.46
CA LYS A 4 0.09 10.86 32.34
C LYS A 4 1.11 9.73 32.35
N LYS A 5 0.70 8.57 32.88
CA LYS A 5 1.46 7.31 32.76
C LYS A 5 1.72 7.04 31.27
N ILE A 6 3.00 6.94 30.91
CA ILE A 6 3.47 6.58 29.57
C ILE A 6 3.22 5.08 29.39
N MET A 7 2.20 4.72 28.62
CA MET A 7 1.92 3.32 28.29
C MET A 7 2.81 2.90 27.11
N TYR A 8 3.94 2.27 27.42
CA TYR A 8 4.79 1.59 26.45
C TYR A 8 4.08 0.32 25.97
N MET A 9 3.65 0.28 24.71
CA MET A 9 3.27 -0.99 24.08
C MET A 9 4.42 -1.47 23.20
N ALA A 10 5.32 -2.23 23.81
CA ALA A 10 6.13 -3.22 23.11
C ALA A 10 5.19 -4.37 22.70
N GLY A 11 4.96 -4.53 21.40
CA GLY A 11 4.10 -5.61 20.89
C GLY A 11 4.86 -6.92 20.79
N VAL A 12 5.06 -7.62 21.91
CA VAL A 12 5.12 -9.09 21.91
C VAL A 12 3.69 -9.57 22.13
N VAL A 13 3.18 -10.45 21.25
CA VAL A 13 2.06 -11.34 21.59
C VAL A 13 2.45 -12.75 21.17
N LEU A 14 2.80 -13.56 22.18
CA LEU A 14 2.77 -15.01 22.21
C LEU A 14 1.75 -15.41 23.29
N ALA A 15 1.15 -16.60 23.14
CA ALA A 15 0.15 -17.29 24.00
C ALA A 15 -1.33 -16.97 23.65
N SER A 16 -2.29 -17.89 23.67
CA SER A 16 -2.38 -19.35 23.88
C SER A 16 -3.86 -19.73 23.67
N LEU A 17 -4.16 -20.98 23.31
CA LEU A 17 -5.51 -21.52 23.12
C LEU A 17 -6.45 -21.30 24.32
N SER A 18 -7.65 -20.76 24.05
CA SER A 18 -8.86 -20.98 24.88
C SER A 18 -10.09 -20.95 23.98
N LEU A 19 -10.86 -22.04 23.95
CA LEU A 19 -12.14 -22.15 23.24
C LEU A 19 -13.16 -21.17 23.84
N GLY A 20 -13.69 -20.28 23.01
CA GLY A 20 -14.79 -19.37 23.36
C GLY A 20 -15.20 -18.55 22.15
N ALA A 21 -16.47 -18.62 21.76
CA ALA A 21 -17.00 -18.02 20.55
C ALA A 21 -16.82 -16.50 20.51
N MET A 22 -16.09 -16.01 19.50
CA MET A 22 -16.29 -14.71 18.90
C MET A 22 -16.24 -14.92 17.40
N THR A 23 -17.39 -14.78 16.75
CA THR A 23 -17.44 -14.66 15.29
C THR A 23 -16.66 -13.42 14.91
N ALA A 24 -15.39 -13.61 14.54
CA ALA A 24 -14.64 -12.60 13.82
C ALA A 24 -15.41 -12.33 12.53
N GLN A 25 -16.18 -11.25 12.52
CA GLN A 25 -16.83 -10.74 11.33
C GLN A 25 -15.69 -10.36 10.38
N THR A 26 -15.38 -11.26 9.46
CA THR A 26 -14.49 -11.01 8.35
C THR A 26 -15.15 -9.90 7.55
N VAL A 27 -14.71 -8.66 7.76
CA VAL A 27 -15.00 -7.59 6.82
C VAL A 27 -14.31 -7.96 5.51
N ASN A 28 -15.02 -8.69 4.66
CA ASN A 28 -14.71 -8.80 3.25
C ASN A 28 -14.91 -7.41 2.66
N ALA A 29 -13.93 -6.52 2.88
CA ALA A 29 -13.71 -5.42 1.97
C ALA A 29 -13.50 -6.10 0.62
N ALA A 30 -14.51 -6.03 -0.27
CA ALA A 30 -14.39 -6.52 -1.62
C ALA A 30 -13.13 -5.87 -2.20
N THR A 31 -12.04 -6.64 -2.27
CA THR A 31 -10.78 -6.21 -2.85
C THR A 31 -11.16 -5.94 -4.30
N THR A 32 -11.26 -4.66 -4.67
CA THR A 32 -11.51 -4.24 -6.03
C THR A 32 -10.15 -3.87 -6.61
N ASN A 33 -9.83 -4.35 -7.82
CA ASN A 33 -8.53 -4.05 -8.45
C ASN A 33 -8.29 -2.53 -8.40
N PRO A 34 -7.28 -2.04 -7.64
CA PRO A 34 -7.05 -0.62 -7.43
C PRO A 34 -6.37 -0.01 -8.64
N ILE A 35 -5.91 -0.83 -9.59
CA ILE A 35 -5.37 -0.39 -10.87
C ILE A 35 -6.52 0.07 -11.74
N ARG A 36 -6.98 1.31 -11.53
CA ARG A 36 -8.05 1.95 -12.31
C ARG A 36 -7.66 3.39 -12.63
N GLN A 37 -8.18 3.89 -13.76
CA GLN A 37 -7.96 5.28 -14.16
C GLN A 37 -8.37 6.25 -13.04
N GLY A 38 -7.54 7.27 -12.82
CA GLY A 38 -7.72 8.28 -11.78
C GLY A 38 -6.98 7.97 -10.48
N LYS A 39 -6.79 6.68 -10.14
CA LYS A 39 -6.19 6.27 -8.86
C LYS A 39 -4.68 6.50 -8.82
N LYS A 40 -4.16 6.74 -7.62
CA LYS A 40 -2.71 6.85 -7.36
C LYS A 40 -2.19 5.62 -6.62
N LEU A 41 -1.22 4.90 -7.20
CA LEU A 41 -0.66 3.68 -6.62
C LEU A 41 0.86 3.71 -6.48
N ASN A 42 1.34 3.01 -5.45
CA ASN A 42 2.76 2.83 -5.21
C ASN A 42 3.34 1.78 -6.18
N LEU A 43 4.48 2.09 -6.77
CA LEU A 43 5.26 1.14 -7.57
C LEU A 43 6.05 0.22 -6.63
N THR A 44 5.80 -1.08 -6.65
CA THR A 44 6.41 -2.01 -5.68
C THR A 44 7.78 -2.53 -6.10
N ARG A 45 8.04 -2.55 -7.40
CA ARG A 45 9.32 -3.00 -7.98
C ARG A 45 9.87 -1.99 -8.96
N LYS A 46 11.18 -2.07 -9.23
CA LYS A 46 11.78 -1.31 -10.33
C LYS A 46 11.03 -1.65 -11.60
N ALA A 47 10.71 -0.65 -12.41
CA ALA A 47 9.92 -0.85 -13.61
C ALA A 47 10.57 -0.20 -14.82
N THR A 48 10.40 -0.81 -15.98
CA THR A 48 10.78 -0.24 -17.27
C THR A 48 9.61 0.55 -17.82
N ILE A 49 9.91 1.73 -18.37
CA ILE A 49 8.96 2.58 -19.09
C ILE A 49 9.01 2.18 -20.55
N PHE A 50 7.84 1.99 -21.13
CA PHE A 50 7.63 1.67 -22.53
C PHE A 50 6.87 2.81 -23.20
N ASN A 51 7.07 2.98 -24.50
CA ASN A 51 6.21 3.83 -25.33
C ASN A 51 5.01 3.05 -25.89
N ARG A 52 4.15 3.70 -26.67
CA ARG A 52 2.95 3.08 -27.27
C ARG A 52 3.26 1.91 -28.21
N LYS A 53 4.47 1.86 -28.79
CA LYS A 53 4.93 0.77 -29.67
C LYS A 53 5.50 -0.43 -28.89
N GLY A 54 5.67 -0.28 -27.57
CA GLY A 54 6.30 -1.31 -26.73
C GLY A 54 7.83 -1.21 -26.66
N GLU A 55 8.42 -0.13 -27.15
CA GLU A 55 9.87 0.10 -27.08
C GLU A 55 10.24 0.68 -25.70
N LYS A 56 11.40 0.30 -25.17
CA LYS A 56 11.90 0.78 -23.87
C LYS A 56 12.36 2.23 -24.00
N VAL A 57 11.89 3.10 -23.11
CA VAL A 57 12.20 4.55 -23.11
C VAL A 57 12.68 5.07 -21.75
N GLY A 58 12.91 4.18 -20.77
CA GLY A 58 13.47 4.56 -19.47
C GLY A 58 13.10 3.60 -18.35
N HIS A 59 13.31 4.03 -17.10
CA HIS A 59 13.05 3.24 -15.90
C HIS A 59 12.48 4.08 -14.75
N LEU A 60 11.80 3.41 -13.83
CA LEU A 60 11.26 3.98 -12.60
C LEU A 60 11.85 3.28 -11.37
N LYS A 61 12.04 4.08 -10.31
CA LYS A 61 12.43 3.59 -8.98
C LYS A 61 11.19 3.12 -8.21
N LYS A 62 11.32 1.99 -7.51
CA LYS A 62 10.29 1.46 -6.59
C LYS A 62 10.01 2.42 -5.43
N GLY A 63 8.86 2.26 -4.78
CA GLY A 63 8.43 3.05 -3.62
C GLY A 63 7.91 4.45 -3.96
N ARG A 64 7.68 4.75 -5.24
CA ARG A 64 7.09 6.00 -5.71
C ARG A 64 5.64 5.78 -6.12
N VAL A 65 4.80 6.73 -5.79
CA VAL A 65 3.39 6.75 -6.20
C VAL A 65 3.24 7.38 -7.58
N TYR A 66 2.42 6.78 -8.45
CA TYR A 66 2.05 7.32 -9.75
C TYR A 66 0.54 7.34 -9.94
N LYS A 67 0.04 8.36 -10.63
CA LYS A 67 -1.35 8.42 -11.08
C LYS A 67 -1.55 7.50 -12.27
N ILE A 68 -2.58 6.67 -12.22
CA ILE A 68 -3.01 5.81 -13.31
C ILE A 68 -3.86 6.65 -14.25
N LEU A 69 -3.34 6.87 -15.46
CA LEU A 69 -4.05 7.63 -16.49
C LEU A 69 -4.91 6.72 -17.39
N GLY A 70 -4.75 5.40 -17.26
CA GLY A 70 -5.49 4.40 -18.03
C GLY A 70 -4.72 3.09 -18.11
N ILE A 71 -5.40 2.06 -18.62
CA ILE A 71 -4.81 0.73 -18.87
C ILE A 71 -4.85 0.51 -20.38
N LYS A 72 -3.78 -0.05 -20.94
CA LYS A 72 -3.67 -0.33 -22.37
C LYS A 72 -2.98 -1.66 -22.60
N SER A 73 -3.52 -2.46 -23.51
CA SER A 73 -2.82 -3.63 -24.04
C SER A 73 -1.81 -3.19 -25.11
N ILE A 74 -0.55 -3.63 -24.97
CA ILE A 74 0.53 -3.42 -25.94
C ILE A 74 1.20 -4.78 -26.12
N ASN A 75 1.23 -5.30 -27.35
CA ASN A 75 1.81 -6.61 -27.67
C ASN A 75 1.28 -7.74 -26.76
N GLY A 76 -0.04 -7.80 -26.56
CA GLY A 76 -0.71 -8.83 -25.75
C GLY A 76 -0.51 -8.71 -24.23
N ASN A 77 0.17 -7.67 -23.73
CA ASN A 77 0.43 -7.46 -22.32
C ASN A 77 -0.28 -6.19 -21.81
N ASN A 78 -0.77 -6.21 -20.57
CA ASN A 78 -1.39 -5.04 -19.94
C ASN A 78 -0.36 -4.06 -19.38
N PHE A 79 -0.54 -2.78 -19.71
CA PHE A 79 0.27 -1.67 -19.22
C PHE A 79 -0.60 -0.58 -18.60
N VAL A 80 -0.08 -0.01 -17.52
CA VAL A 80 -0.57 1.20 -16.88
C VAL A 80 0.06 2.41 -17.56
N LYS A 81 -0.77 3.31 -18.09
CA LYS A 81 -0.34 4.61 -18.60
C LYS A 81 -0.10 5.55 -17.43
N ILE A 82 1.10 6.12 -17.36
CA ILE A 82 1.52 7.03 -16.27
C ILE A 82 1.87 8.44 -16.77
N GLY A 83 1.88 8.65 -18.09
CA GLY A 83 2.17 9.95 -18.71
C GLY A 83 1.97 9.93 -20.23
N LYS A 84 2.30 11.04 -20.90
CA LYS A 84 2.30 11.13 -22.37
C LYS A 84 3.31 10.15 -22.93
N ASN A 85 2.84 9.17 -23.71
CA ASN A 85 3.65 8.09 -24.31
C ASN A 85 4.53 7.31 -23.31
N LYS A 86 4.08 7.19 -22.05
CA LYS A 86 4.79 6.47 -20.98
C LYS A 86 3.89 5.41 -20.35
N PHE A 87 4.30 4.16 -20.48
CA PHE A 87 3.56 2.97 -20.07
C PHE A 87 4.44 2.07 -19.22
N VAL A 88 3.87 1.43 -18.22
CA VAL A 88 4.57 0.52 -17.30
C VAL A 88 3.76 -0.74 -17.16
N LYS A 89 4.40 -1.92 -17.17
CA LYS A 89 3.70 -3.20 -17.01
C LYS A 89 2.83 -3.17 -15.74
N GLU A 90 1.58 -3.57 -15.87
CA GLU A 90 0.60 -3.57 -14.77
C GLU A 90 1.16 -4.25 -13.51
N GLY A 91 1.87 -5.36 -13.70
CA GLY A 91 2.54 -6.09 -12.63
C GLY A 91 3.51 -5.31 -11.75
N ALA A 92 3.96 -4.11 -12.17
CA ALA A 92 4.86 -3.28 -11.37
C ALA A 92 4.17 -2.45 -10.28
N PHE A 93 2.84 -2.28 -10.38
CA PHE A 93 2.00 -1.64 -9.37
C PHE A 93 1.36 -2.65 -8.41
N LEU A 94 1.60 -3.95 -8.61
CA LEU A 94 1.08 -4.99 -7.72
C LEU A 94 1.80 -4.96 -6.38
N PRO A 95 1.03 -5.02 -5.30
CA PRO A 95 0.69 -6.32 -4.74
C PRO A 95 -0.79 -6.28 -4.40
N TYR A 96 -1.58 -5.93 -5.40
CA TYR A 96 -2.98 -6.27 -5.30
C TYR A 96 -3.03 -7.78 -5.16
N ILE A 97 -3.61 -8.25 -4.08
CA ILE A 97 -3.66 -9.64 -3.68
C ILE A 97 -4.22 -10.45 -4.86
N LYS A 98 -3.33 -11.07 -5.65
CA LYS A 98 -3.53 -12.50 -5.93
C LYS A 98 -3.25 -13.13 -4.57
N ASP A 99 -4.17 -13.92 -4.04
CA ASP A 99 -4.14 -14.52 -2.68
C ASP A 99 -2.83 -15.22 -2.29
N THR A 100 -1.89 -15.36 -3.22
CA THR A 100 -0.62 -16.06 -3.08
C THR A 100 0.58 -15.17 -2.74
N ALA A 101 0.53 -13.85 -2.90
CA ALA A 101 1.72 -12.98 -2.70
C ALA A 101 1.80 -12.39 -1.27
N GLU A 102 2.73 -12.90 -0.47
CA GLU A 102 3.12 -12.32 0.80
C GLU A 102 3.90 -11.02 0.60
N THR A 103 3.54 -9.99 1.37
CA THR A 103 4.20 -8.69 1.31
C THR A 103 4.53 -8.13 2.69
N ILE A 104 5.61 -7.35 2.76
CA ILE A 104 6.00 -6.56 3.92
C ILE A 104 5.94 -5.09 3.55
N ASN A 105 5.19 -4.31 4.33
CA ASN A 105 5.26 -2.85 4.27
C ASN A 105 6.27 -2.33 5.28
N ARG A 106 7.26 -1.59 4.79
CA ARG A 106 8.28 -0.94 5.62
C ARG A 106 8.15 0.57 5.54
N ILE A 107 8.17 1.24 6.69
CA ILE A 107 8.14 2.70 6.75
C ILE A 107 9.48 3.25 6.28
N LYS A 108 9.50 4.01 5.19
CA LYS A 108 10.72 4.65 4.66
C LYS A 108 10.89 6.08 5.16
N HIS A 109 9.79 6.76 5.47
CA HIS A 109 9.79 8.08 6.11
C HIS A 109 8.88 8.02 7.33
N PRO A 110 9.31 8.53 8.50
CA PRO A 110 8.46 8.58 9.68
C PRO A 110 7.11 9.24 9.36
N SER A 111 6.03 8.74 9.94
CA SER A 111 4.69 9.17 9.56
C SER A 111 3.71 9.10 10.72
N TYR A 112 2.78 10.06 10.77
CA TYR A 112 1.53 9.89 11.51
C TYR A 112 0.73 8.73 10.95
N VAL A 113 -0.11 8.15 11.81
CA VAL A 113 -1.21 7.27 11.42
C VAL A 113 -2.46 8.14 11.29
N TYR A 114 -3.22 7.92 10.22
CA TYR A 114 -4.42 8.67 9.87
C TYR A 114 -5.65 7.80 10.02
N ASP A 115 -6.79 8.43 10.31
CA ASP A 115 -8.09 7.77 10.37
C ASP A 115 -8.72 7.58 8.97
N LYS A 116 -9.95 7.04 8.93
CA LYS A 116 -10.69 6.83 7.68
C LYS A 116 -11.02 8.11 6.90
N ASN A 117 -10.95 9.26 7.55
CA ASN A 117 -11.20 10.59 7.00
C ASN A 117 -9.89 11.33 6.66
N GLY A 118 -8.73 10.70 6.85
CA GLY A 118 -7.43 11.29 6.52
C GLY A 118 -6.93 12.29 7.56
N GLN A 119 -7.49 12.28 8.77
CA GLN A 119 -7.04 13.10 9.90
C GLN A 119 -6.00 12.32 10.73
N PRO A 120 -4.90 12.96 11.19
CA PRO A 120 -3.94 12.31 12.06
C PRO A 120 -4.59 11.83 13.36
N ILE A 121 -4.39 10.57 13.74
CA ILE A 121 -4.84 10.05 15.02
C ILE A 121 -3.86 10.53 16.10
N PRO A 122 -4.33 11.29 17.12
CA PRO A 122 -3.46 11.82 18.16
C PRO A 122 -2.64 10.73 18.85
N GLY A 123 -1.33 10.95 18.98
CA GLY A 123 -0.41 10.02 19.65
C GLY A 123 -0.02 8.78 18.83
N LYS A 124 -0.60 8.54 17.64
CA LYS A 124 -0.21 7.40 16.79
C LYS A 124 0.79 7.82 15.71
N PHE A 125 1.98 7.24 15.81
CA PHE A 125 3.10 7.52 14.92
C PHE A 125 3.90 6.25 14.62
N VAL A 126 4.36 6.11 13.39
CA VAL A 126 5.22 5.02 12.95
C VAL A 126 6.60 5.55 12.60
N LYS A 127 7.62 4.95 13.22
CA LYS A 127 9.03 5.32 13.01
C LYS A 127 9.54 4.77 11.68
N GLN A 128 10.58 5.40 11.17
CA GLN A 128 11.31 4.86 10.02
C GLN A 128 11.85 3.45 10.34
N GLY A 129 11.78 2.57 9.35
CA GLY A 129 12.23 1.18 9.46
C GLY A 129 11.20 0.21 10.02
N SER A 130 10.15 0.69 10.70
CA SER A 130 9.07 -0.14 11.25
C SER A 130 8.38 -0.96 10.15
N LYS A 131 8.01 -2.21 10.50
CA LYS A 131 7.14 -3.06 9.68
C LYS A 131 5.69 -2.79 10.07
N VAL A 132 4.81 -2.67 9.08
CA VAL A 132 3.36 -2.49 9.27
C VAL A 132 2.60 -3.49 8.42
N LYS A 133 1.35 -3.79 8.78
CA LYS A 133 0.49 -4.67 7.98
C LYS A 133 0.21 -4.04 6.62
N ASN A 134 -0.11 -4.88 5.64
CA ASN A 134 -0.60 -4.44 4.32
C ASN A 134 -2.03 -4.92 4.14
N LEU A 135 -3.00 -4.18 4.69
CA LEU A 135 -4.41 -4.56 4.61
C LEU A 135 -5.09 -4.03 3.34
N GLY A 136 -4.38 -3.21 2.55
CA GLY A 136 -4.88 -2.72 1.27
C GLY A 136 -4.52 -1.25 1.01
N HIS A 137 -4.90 -0.79 -0.18
CA HIS A 137 -4.75 0.60 -0.60
C HIS A 137 -6.07 1.36 -0.42
N LYS A 138 -6.00 2.58 0.08
CA LYS A 138 -7.15 3.49 0.17
C LYS A 138 -6.77 4.87 -0.32
N GLU A 139 -7.66 5.53 -1.04
CA GLU A 139 -7.52 6.94 -1.39
C GLU A 139 -8.46 7.75 -0.50
N ILE A 140 -7.91 8.75 0.18
CA ILE A 140 -8.64 9.66 1.07
C ILE A 140 -8.27 11.08 0.66
N ASP A 141 -9.25 11.89 0.28
CA ASP A 141 -9.06 13.24 -0.28
C ASP A 141 -8.01 13.28 -1.41
N GLU A 142 -8.13 12.38 -2.39
CA GLU A 142 -7.20 12.26 -3.53
C GLU A 142 -5.72 11.95 -3.17
N ARG A 143 -5.47 11.61 -1.90
CA ARG A 143 -4.16 11.23 -1.37
C ARG A 143 -4.15 9.72 -1.15
N PRO A 144 -3.11 9.01 -1.61
CA PRO A 144 -3.05 7.56 -1.46
C PRO A 144 -2.48 7.16 -0.12
N PHE A 145 -3.11 6.18 0.50
CA PHE A 145 -2.77 5.58 1.78
C PHE A 145 -2.68 4.06 1.66
N ILE A 146 -1.95 3.49 2.61
CA ILE A 146 -1.88 2.07 2.90
C ILE A 146 -2.63 1.85 4.20
N GLN A 147 -3.58 0.92 4.19
CA GLN A 147 -4.27 0.49 5.41
C GLN A 147 -3.36 -0.46 6.18
N ILE A 148 -3.13 -0.13 7.45
CA ILE A 148 -2.24 -0.88 8.35
C ILE A 148 -2.98 -1.51 9.54
N GLY A 149 -4.24 -1.12 9.74
CA GLY A 149 -5.14 -1.59 10.79
C GLY A 149 -6.59 -1.21 10.49
N GLU A 150 -7.50 -1.48 11.42
CA GLU A 150 -8.88 -1.04 11.30
C GLU A 150 -8.96 0.48 11.40
N ASN A 151 -9.46 1.14 10.35
CA ASN A 151 -9.50 2.60 10.23
C ASN A 151 -8.13 3.29 10.43
N GLU A 152 -7.02 2.58 10.26
CA GLU A 152 -5.67 3.09 10.43
C GLU A 152 -4.91 3.09 9.11
N TYR A 153 -4.38 4.26 8.74
CA TYR A 153 -3.81 4.49 7.43
C TYR A 153 -2.47 5.22 7.53
N VAL A 154 -1.53 4.88 6.65
CA VAL A 154 -0.27 5.61 6.49
C VAL A 154 -0.15 6.08 5.05
N LYS A 155 0.32 7.31 4.82
CA LYS A 155 0.52 7.84 3.47
C LYS A 155 1.36 6.86 2.64
N ALA A 156 0.88 6.47 1.46
CA ALA A 156 1.55 5.46 0.63
C ALA A 156 2.96 5.89 0.22
N ASN A 157 3.16 7.20 0.03
CA ASN A 157 4.48 7.79 -0.21
C ASN A 157 5.47 7.66 0.96
N ASN A 158 5.05 7.23 2.15
CA ASN A 158 5.91 6.98 3.30
C ASN A 158 6.19 5.48 3.52
N VAL A 159 5.57 4.62 2.72
CA VAL A 159 5.66 3.16 2.80
C VAL A 159 6.40 2.61 1.59
N LEU A 160 7.30 1.67 1.82
CA LEU A 160 7.88 0.82 0.80
C LEU A 160 7.29 -0.59 0.97
N THR A 161 6.52 -1.03 -0.02
CA THR A 161 6.00 -2.40 -0.08
C THR A 161 7.01 -3.30 -0.78
N VAL A 162 7.35 -4.42 -0.13
CA VAL A 162 8.28 -5.43 -0.64
C VAL A 162 7.55 -6.76 -0.72
N ILE A 163 7.67 -7.44 -1.86
CA ILE A 163 7.16 -8.80 -2.07
C ILE A 163 8.21 -9.77 -1.52
N ILE A 164 7.78 -10.74 -0.71
CA ILE A 164 8.71 -11.70 -0.06
C ILE A 164 8.64 -13.12 -0.63
N ASN A 165 7.61 -13.47 -1.39
CA ASN A 165 7.52 -14.74 -2.10
C ASN A 165 7.33 -14.52 -3.61
N TYR A 166 8.00 -15.34 -4.42
CA TYR A 166 7.88 -15.38 -5.89
C TYR A 166 7.49 -16.78 -6.33
#